data_AF-A0A370I116-F1
#
_entry.id   AF-A0A370I116-F1
#
_cell.length_a   1.000
_cell.length_b   1.000
_cell.length_c   1.000
_cell.angle_alpha   90.00
_cell.angle_beta   90.00
_cell.angle_gamma   90.00
#
_symmetry.space_group_name_H-M   'P 1'
#
loop_
_entity.id
_entity.type
_entity.pdbx_description
1 polymer ?
#
loop_
_entity_poly.entity_id
_entity_poly.type
_entity_poly.pdbx_seq_one_letter_code
_entity_poly.pdbx_strand_id
1 'polypeptide(L)'
;MSDKINTTPTAAAISWDATRAALKKGAAWPWVVTALGIASLPLCIAGISWSDPGHPQILRELSGAIKVAAVLMFCVGVIGIVAVWIRRRRIRSLRRYPWVAYPIQYLRPDGNEYIRLLTPHGEALSTLILSSWRWEMGKLANETTREIWFAGDPQRYGIISRPGGGDLRYAYKSEPLPRQPDEPTEGRPRYGRLSDTRYPSPRKLRRTLAFALDLVIHIGCGVAVAVVTAPEFSAAAFRHTNWQHLTVNGLTISVFFLAASFIDRVVIQSIFHTTVGKAVFGLIVLRPDTGLSPSFSRLLAAWLLNIWLPIAVVGDSIGPDHPEDYFFPAVRRRDFRRPIDGI
;
A
#
# COMPACT_ATOMS: atom_id res chain seq x y z
N MET A 1 -48.12 -5.63 11.81
CA MET A 1 -46.67 -5.81 11.64
C MET A 1 -46.26 -4.79 10.58
N SER A 2 -45.95 -3.57 11.05
CA SER A 2 -46.00 -2.34 10.27
C SER A 2 -44.95 -2.26 9.18
N ASP A 3 -45.40 -1.76 8.03
CA ASP A 3 -44.61 -1.05 7.02
C ASP A 3 -43.73 0.02 7.68
N LYS A 4 -42.50 -0.36 8.07
CA LYS A 4 -41.41 0.60 8.17
C LYS A 4 -40.96 0.92 6.75
N ILE A 5 -41.75 1.75 6.08
CA ILE A 5 -41.35 2.38 4.82
C ILE A 5 -40.00 3.03 5.08
N ASN A 6 -39.01 2.58 4.30
CA ASN A 6 -37.66 3.09 4.20
C ASN A 6 -37.66 4.61 3.99
N THR A 7 -37.76 5.39 5.06
CA THR A 7 -37.32 6.78 5.03
C THR A 7 -35.81 6.72 4.95
N THR A 8 -35.29 6.76 3.72
CA THR A 8 -33.87 6.93 3.49
C THR A 8 -33.44 8.16 4.30
N PRO A 9 -32.57 8.03 5.30
CA PRO A 9 -32.10 9.19 6.05
C PRO A 9 -31.55 10.19 5.04
N THR A 10 -32.18 11.37 4.91
CA THR A 10 -31.71 12.41 3.98
C THR A 10 -30.41 13.04 4.48
N ALA A 11 -30.14 12.92 5.78
CA ALA A 11 -28.93 13.42 6.39
C ALA A 11 -27.72 12.54 6.04
N ALA A 12 -26.61 13.19 5.68
CA ALA A 12 -25.34 12.53 5.40
C ALA A 12 -24.91 11.61 6.56
N ALA A 13 -24.28 10.48 6.27
CA ALA A 13 -23.89 9.49 7.27
C ALA A 13 -23.07 10.07 8.43
N ILE A 14 -22.25 11.10 8.16
CA ILE A 14 -21.45 11.81 9.18
C ILE A 14 -22.30 12.58 10.22
N SER A 15 -23.59 12.82 9.96
CA SER A 15 -24.48 13.52 10.89
C SER A 15 -24.91 12.66 12.07
N TRP A 16 -24.61 11.35 12.06
CA TRP A 16 -24.95 10.42 13.13
C TRP A 16 -23.91 10.47 14.25
N ASP A 17 -24.36 10.49 15.51
CA ASP A 17 -23.47 10.62 16.68
C ASP A 17 -22.46 9.48 16.79
N ALA A 18 -22.92 8.24 16.60
CA ALA A 18 -22.05 7.07 16.62
C ALA A 18 -20.99 7.13 15.50
N THR A 19 -21.35 7.59 14.30
CA THR A 19 -20.40 7.80 13.20
C THR A 19 -19.38 8.89 13.53
N ARG A 20 -19.80 10.00 14.16
CA ARG A 20 -18.86 11.03 14.64
C ARG A 20 -17.93 10.49 15.73
N ALA A 21 -18.46 9.74 16.69
CA ALA A 21 -17.68 9.15 17.76
C ALA A 21 -16.62 8.18 17.21
N ALA A 22 -17.01 7.32 16.27
CA ALA A 22 -16.11 6.41 15.58
C ALA A 22 -15.01 7.15 14.81
N LEU A 23 -15.33 8.26 14.14
CA LEU A 23 -14.34 9.09 13.43
C LEU A 23 -13.41 9.89 14.36
N LYS A 24 -13.84 10.18 15.59
CA LYS A 24 -13.02 10.84 16.62
C LYS A 24 -12.03 9.85 17.24
N LYS A 25 -12.42 8.58 17.40
CA LYS A 25 -11.52 7.53 17.91
C LYS A 25 -10.29 7.40 17.01
N GLY A 26 -9.10 7.61 17.58
CA GLY A 26 -7.83 7.55 16.84
C GLY A 26 -7.62 8.66 15.81
N ALA A 27 -8.38 9.76 15.84
CA ALA A 27 -8.26 10.85 14.86
C ALA A 27 -6.90 11.56 14.90
N ALA A 28 -6.30 11.68 16.10
CA ALA A 28 -5.03 12.35 16.29
C ALA A 28 -3.83 11.52 15.83
N TRP A 29 -3.89 10.20 15.95
CA TRP A 29 -2.76 9.31 15.72
C TRP A 29 -2.11 9.48 14.33
N PRO A 30 -2.85 9.46 13.20
CA PRO A 30 -2.26 9.68 11.88
C PRO A 30 -1.52 11.03 11.75
N TRP A 31 -2.05 12.08 12.38
CA TRP A 31 -1.45 13.41 12.35
C TRP A 31 -0.20 13.50 13.20
N VAL A 32 -0.21 12.90 14.39
CA VAL A 32 0.98 12.82 15.27
C VAL A 32 2.10 12.07 14.56
N VAL A 33 1.81 10.90 13.99
CA VAL A 33 2.78 10.10 13.23
C VAL A 33 3.34 10.88 12.03
N THR A 34 2.48 11.57 11.28
CA THR A 34 2.91 12.43 10.16
C THR A 34 3.81 13.56 10.64
N ALA A 35 3.43 14.26 11.71
CA ALA A 35 4.19 15.38 12.25
C ALA A 35 5.57 14.93 12.75
N LEU A 36 5.66 13.77 13.41
CA LEU A 36 6.93 13.19 13.85
C LEU A 36 7.85 12.90 12.66
N GLY A 37 7.33 12.34 11.56
CA GLY A 37 8.15 12.11 10.37
C GLY A 37 8.50 13.36 9.57
N ILE A 38 7.72 14.45 9.68
CA ILE A 38 8.12 15.75 9.11
C ILE A 38 9.20 16.40 9.99
N ALA A 39 9.01 16.38 11.31
CA ALA A 39 9.96 16.92 12.29
C ALA A 39 11.30 16.19 12.27
N SER A 40 11.33 14.95 11.77
CA SER A 40 12.57 14.21 11.62
C SER A 40 13.47 14.73 10.50
N LEU A 41 12.95 15.50 9.53
CA LEU A 41 13.77 16.07 8.46
C LEU A 41 14.78 17.11 8.98
N PRO A 42 14.39 18.14 9.77
CA PRO A 42 15.35 19.00 10.44
C PRO A 42 16.33 18.25 11.34
N LEU A 43 15.87 17.20 12.02
CA LEU A 43 16.71 16.40 12.90
C LEU A 43 17.80 15.63 12.11
N CYS A 44 17.47 15.11 10.92
CA CYS A 44 18.45 14.56 9.99
C CYS A 44 19.49 15.62 9.59
N ILE A 45 19.05 16.82 9.23
CA ILE A 45 19.93 17.92 8.80
C ILE A 45 20.86 18.34 9.95
N ALA A 46 20.33 18.51 11.16
CA ALA A 46 21.12 18.81 12.35
C ALA A 46 22.12 17.69 12.66
N GLY A 47 21.71 16.42 12.55
CA GLY A 47 22.61 15.28 12.70
C GLY A 47 23.71 15.20 11.65
N ILE A 48 23.53 15.75 10.45
CA ILE A 48 24.60 15.90 9.45
C ILE A 48 25.55 17.02 9.88
N SER A 49 25.04 18.20 10.23
CA SER A 49 25.86 19.33 10.66
C SER A 49 26.68 19.02 11.92
N TRP A 50 26.11 18.29 12.88
CA TRP A 50 26.81 17.90 14.11
C TRP A 50 27.93 16.89 13.91
N SER A 51 28.06 16.30 12.72
CA SER A 51 29.21 15.46 12.41
C SER A 51 30.48 16.25 12.05
N ASP A 52 30.38 17.58 11.90
CA ASP A 52 31.52 18.41 11.55
C ASP A 52 32.56 18.52 12.68
N PRO A 53 33.87 18.61 12.36
CA PRO A 53 34.95 18.63 13.35
C PRO A 53 34.86 19.76 14.38
N GLY A 54 34.17 20.86 14.06
CA GLY A 54 34.01 22.04 14.93
C GLY A 54 33.01 21.87 16.08
N HIS A 55 32.24 20.76 16.12
CA HIS A 55 31.29 20.50 17.20
C HIS A 55 31.90 19.66 18.35
N PRO A 56 31.39 19.82 19.59
CA PRO A 56 31.75 18.98 20.74
C PRO A 56 31.72 17.48 20.43
N GLN A 57 32.69 16.73 20.96
CA GLN A 57 32.84 15.28 20.71
C GLN A 57 31.55 14.49 20.96
N ILE A 58 30.82 14.81 22.03
CA ILE A 58 29.55 14.14 22.36
C ILE A 58 28.48 14.30 21.26
N LEU A 59 28.41 15.47 20.61
CA LEU A 59 27.46 15.70 19.51
C LEU A 59 27.85 14.90 18.27
N ARG A 60 29.16 14.77 18.00
CA ARG A 60 29.66 13.95 16.88
C ARG A 60 29.35 12.48 17.10
N GLU A 61 29.55 11.97 18.32
CA GLU A 61 29.22 10.58 18.69
C GLU A 61 27.72 10.29 18.58
N LEU A 62 26.87 11.21 19.04
CA LEU A 62 25.41 11.06 18.97
C LEU A 62 24.84 11.25 17.55
N SER A 63 25.56 11.96 16.67
CA SER A 63 25.08 12.30 15.32
C SER A 63 24.62 11.07 14.52
N GLY A 64 25.30 9.94 14.64
CA GLY A 64 24.95 8.69 13.98
C GLY A 64 23.58 8.15 14.41
N ALA A 65 23.36 8.04 15.73
CA ALA A 65 22.10 7.56 16.30
C ALA A 65 20.94 8.51 15.96
N ILE A 66 21.19 9.83 15.97
CA ILE A 66 20.18 10.84 15.65
C ILE A 66 19.74 10.75 14.19
N LYS A 67 20.69 10.61 13.24
CA LYS A 67 20.37 10.41 11.81
C LYS A 67 19.51 9.16 11.59
N VAL A 68 19.86 8.07 12.26
CA VAL A 68 19.10 6.81 12.22
C VAL A 68 17.67 7.00 12.72
N ALA A 69 17.52 7.53 13.93
CA ALA A 69 16.22 7.74 14.55
C ALA A 69 15.35 8.65 13.67
N ALA A 70 15.95 9.68 13.09
CA ALA A 70 15.27 10.61 12.22
C ALA A 70 14.75 9.95 10.93
N VAL A 71 15.49 9.03 10.31
CA VAL A 71 14.99 8.32 9.13
C VAL A 71 13.93 7.27 9.47
N LEU A 72 14.08 6.54 10.58
CA LEU A 72 13.02 5.63 11.05
C LEU A 72 11.72 6.40 11.31
N MET A 73 11.82 7.57 11.95
CA MET A 73 10.67 8.47 12.13
C MET A 73 10.12 8.98 10.80
N PHE A 74 10.96 9.24 9.79
CA PHE A 74 10.49 9.62 8.46
C PHE A 74 9.66 8.50 7.81
N CYS A 75 10.15 7.26 7.82
CA CYS A 75 9.43 6.10 7.31
C CYS A 75 8.09 5.89 8.02
N VAL A 76 8.08 6.01 9.34
CA VAL A 76 6.86 5.99 10.16
C VAL A 76 5.92 7.15 9.78
N GLY A 77 6.47 8.33 9.51
CA GLY A 77 5.72 9.48 8.99
C GLY A 77 5.00 9.22 7.67
N VAL A 78 5.62 8.49 6.75
CA VAL A 78 4.98 8.08 5.48
C VAL A 78 3.73 7.24 5.75
N ILE A 79 3.79 6.32 6.74
CA ILE A 79 2.62 5.55 7.19
C ILE A 79 1.53 6.50 7.72
N GLY A 80 1.92 7.52 8.50
CA GLY A 80 1.04 8.60 8.96
C GLY A 80 0.32 9.30 7.82
N ILE A 81 1.03 9.70 6.77
CA ILE A 81 0.47 10.38 5.59
C ILE A 81 -0.59 9.51 4.91
N VAL A 82 -0.29 8.22 4.70
CA VAL A 82 -1.24 7.26 4.13
C VAL A 82 -2.48 7.14 5.02
N ALA A 83 -2.31 7.02 6.33
CA ALA A 83 -3.42 6.96 7.27
C ALA A 83 -4.28 8.24 7.26
N VAL A 84 -3.67 9.43 7.17
CA VAL A 84 -4.38 10.72 7.00
C VAL A 84 -5.17 10.72 5.69
N TRP A 85 -4.58 10.25 4.60
CA TRP A 85 -5.25 10.16 3.29
C TRP A 85 -6.47 9.22 3.34
N ILE A 86 -6.31 8.01 3.89
CA ILE A 86 -7.41 7.06 4.08
C ILE A 86 -8.52 7.70 4.93
N ARG A 87 -8.17 8.35 6.05
CA ARG A 87 -9.14 9.02 6.92
C ARG A 87 -9.89 10.13 6.19
N ARG A 88 -9.20 10.98 5.43
CA ARG A 88 -9.82 12.04 4.61
C ARG A 88 -10.79 11.46 3.59
N ARG A 89 -10.42 10.35 2.94
CA ARG A 89 -11.27 9.64 1.99
C ARG A 89 -12.53 9.05 2.66
N ARG A 90 -12.40 8.46 3.85
CA ARG A 90 -13.54 7.99 4.66
C ARG A 90 -14.50 9.12 5.00
N ILE A 91 -13.99 10.23 5.54
CA ILE A 91 -14.78 11.42 5.90
C ILE A 91 -15.49 11.99 4.68
N ARG A 92 -14.82 12.07 3.52
CA ARG A 92 -15.43 12.55 2.28
C ARG A 92 -16.61 11.68 1.85
N SER A 93 -16.49 10.35 1.97
CA SER A 93 -17.60 9.43 1.67
C SER A 93 -18.79 9.68 2.60
N LEU A 94 -18.54 9.73 3.91
CA LEU A 94 -19.59 9.89 4.93
C LEU A 94 -20.25 11.28 4.92
N ARG A 95 -19.56 12.30 4.39
CA ARG A 95 -20.15 13.64 4.15
C ARG A 95 -21.05 13.67 2.93
N ARG A 96 -20.73 12.87 1.90
CA ARG A 96 -21.40 12.90 0.60
C ARG A 96 -22.62 11.98 0.55
N TYR A 97 -22.56 10.85 1.24
CA TYR A 97 -23.58 9.82 1.16
C TYR A 97 -24.29 9.63 2.52
N PRO A 98 -25.62 9.49 2.54
CA PRO A 98 -26.35 9.05 3.72
C PRO A 98 -26.07 7.57 4.03
N TRP A 99 -26.45 7.13 5.23
CA TRP A 99 -26.54 5.70 5.52
C TRP A 99 -27.77 5.12 4.83
N VAL A 100 -27.56 4.08 4.03
CA VAL A 100 -28.64 3.31 3.39
C VAL A 100 -28.56 1.88 3.90
N ALA A 101 -29.67 1.36 4.42
CA ALA A 101 -29.77 -0.02 4.85
C ALA A 101 -29.90 -0.94 3.62
N TYR A 102 -29.04 -1.95 3.54
CA TYR A 102 -29.09 -2.97 2.51
C TYR A 102 -29.22 -4.34 3.16
N PRO A 103 -30.16 -5.19 2.71
CA PRO A 103 -30.06 -6.61 2.96
C PRO A 103 -28.76 -7.14 2.35
N ILE A 104 -28.12 -8.09 3.02
CA ILE A 104 -26.87 -8.67 2.55
C ILE A 104 -26.86 -10.19 2.56
N GLN A 105 -26.01 -10.72 1.69
CA GLN A 105 -25.50 -12.08 1.79
C GLN A 105 -24.01 -12.03 2.12
N TYR A 106 -23.62 -12.57 3.27
CA TYR A 106 -22.22 -12.71 3.66
C TYR A 106 -21.57 -13.87 2.90
N LEU A 107 -20.35 -13.64 2.40
CA LEU A 107 -19.60 -14.60 1.59
C LEU A 107 -18.14 -14.63 2.08
N ARG A 108 -17.55 -15.83 2.22
CA ARG A 108 -16.16 -15.98 2.66
C ARG A 108 -15.31 -16.94 1.82
N PRO A 109 -15.22 -16.75 0.49
CA PRO A 109 -14.29 -17.51 -0.33
C PRO A 109 -12.84 -17.15 0.00
N ASP A 110 -11.97 -18.18 0.02
CA ASP A 110 -10.51 -18.06 0.10
C ASP A 110 -9.99 -17.23 1.29
N GLY A 111 -10.73 -17.23 2.39
CA GLY A 111 -10.35 -16.52 3.61
C GLY A 111 -10.50 -15.00 3.56
N ASN A 112 -11.12 -14.45 2.52
CA ASN A 112 -11.45 -13.03 2.39
C ASN A 112 -12.92 -12.77 2.75
N GLU A 113 -13.23 -11.54 3.18
CA GLU A 113 -14.57 -11.18 3.65
C GLU A 113 -15.32 -10.38 2.59
N TYR A 114 -16.37 -10.96 2.04
CA TYR A 114 -17.21 -10.34 1.04
C TYR A 114 -18.64 -10.20 1.54
N ILE A 115 -19.31 -9.18 1.04
CA ILE A 115 -20.74 -9.01 1.23
C ILE A 115 -21.37 -8.74 -0.13
N ARG A 116 -22.51 -9.35 -0.39
CA ARG A 116 -23.33 -9.02 -1.55
C ARG A 116 -24.46 -8.12 -1.07
N LEU A 117 -24.50 -6.89 -1.55
CA LEU A 117 -25.62 -5.98 -1.32
C LEU A 117 -26.80 -6.45 -2.16
N LEU A 118 -27.97 -6.55 -1.55
CA LEU A 118 -29.20 -6.98 -2.21
C LEU A 118 -30.18 -5.80 -2.34
N THR A 119 -31.02 -5.83 -3.37
CA THR A 119 -32.19 -4.97 -3.47
C THR A 119 -33.26 -5.42 -2.45
N PRO A 120 -34.30 -4.61 -2.19
CA PRO A 120 -35.42 -5.03 -1.34
C PRO A 120 -36.13 -6.31 -1.81
N HIS A 121 -36.01 -6.65 -3.11
CA HIS A 121 -36.56 -7.87 -3.70
C HIS A 121 -35.61 -9.08 -3.61
N GLY A 122 -34.45 -8.92 -2.98
CA GLY A 122 -33.45 -9.99 -2.84
C GLY A 122 -32.51 -10.15 -4.03
N GLU A 123 -32.58 -9.29 -5.04
CA GLU A 123 -31.69 -9.34 -6.21
C GLU A 123 -30.31 -8.78 -5.87
N ALA A 124 -29.25 -9.34 -6.46
CA ALA A 124 -27.88 -8.89 -6.20
C ALA A 124 -27.60 -7.53 -6.87
N LEU A 125 -27.35 -6.50 -6.06
CA LEU A 125 -26.98 -5.16 -6.54
C LEU A 125 -25.48 -5.04 -6.84
N SER A 126 -24.65 -5.50 -5.90
CA SER A 126 -23.18 -5.48 -6.03
C SER A 126 -22.55 -6.46 -5.05
N THR A 127 -21.34 -6.95 -5.37
CA THR A 127 -20.49 -7.68 -4.41
C THR A 127 -19.38 -6.74 -3.99
N LEU A 128 -19.20 -6.59 -2.67
CA LEU A 128 -18.17 -5.75 -2.08
C LEU A 128 -17.20 -6.62 -1.29
N ILE A 129 -15.92 -6.32 -1.40
CA ILE A 129 -14.88 -6.85 -0.51
C ILE A 129 -14.68 -5.89 0.65
N LEU A 130 -14.58 -6.43 1.86
CA LEU A 130 -14.37 -5.68 3.09
C LEU A 130 -12.88 -5.61 3.41
N SER A 131 -12.40 -4.40 3.67
CA SER A 131 -11.03 -4.18 4.14
C SER A 131 -10.94 -4.56 5.62
N SER A 132 -10.76 -5.84 5.88
CA SER A 132 -10.81 -6.46 7.20
C SER A 132 -9.52 -7.22 7.50
N TRP A 133 -8.95 -7.01 8.68
CA TRP A 133 -7.86 -7.86 9.16
C TRP A 133 -8.34 -9.29 9.41
N ARG A 134 -7.45 -10.29 9.28
CA ARG A 134 -7.81 -11.70 9.57
C ARG A 134 -8.47 -11.89 10.95
N TRP A 135 -8.01 -11.18 11.96
CA TRP A 135 -8.58 -11.20 13.32
C TRP A 135 -9.83 -10.30 13.51
N GLU A 136 -10.20 -9.51 12.50
CA GLU A 136 -11.42 -8.69 12.47
C GLU A 136 -12.50 -9.25 11.52
N MET A 137 -12.17 -10.26 10.73
CA MET A 137 -13.14 -10.97 9.89
C MET A 137 -14.25 -11.56 10.77
N GLY A 138 -15.50 -11.42 10.35
CA GLY A 138 -16.65 -11.92 11.11
C GLY A 138 -17.14 -10.99 12.23
N LYS A 139 -16.37 -9.95 12.61
CA LYS A 139 -16.77 -9.03 13.69
C LYS A 139 -17.83 -8.01 13.26
N LEU A 140 -17.77 -7.54 12.01
CA LEU A 140 -18.72 -6.54 11.49
C LEU A 140 -19.89 -7.18 10.77
N ALA A 141 -19.60 -8.19 9.94
CA ALA A 141 -20.57 -8.98 9.21
C ALA A 141 -20.16 -10.44 9.28
N ASN A 142 -21.13 -11.34 9.34
CA ASN A 142 -20.93 -12.78 9.39
C ASN A 142 -22.17 -13.48 8.80
N GLU A 143 -22.22 -14.80 8.87
CA GLU A 143 -23.31 -15.62 8.30
C GLU A 143 -24.69 -15.30 8.87
N THR A 144 -24.77 -14.75 10.09
CA THR A 144 -26.04 -14.35 10.72
C THR A 144 -26.42 -12.91 10.42
N THR A 145 -25.51 -12.12 9.85
CA THR A 145 -25.76 -10.71 9.51
C THR A 145 -26.62 -10.61 8.26
N ARG A 146 -27.83 -10.10 8.40
CA ARG A 146 -28.81 -9.96 7.30
C ARG A 146 -28.90 -8.57 6.71
N GLU A 147 -28.48 -7.55 7.45
CA GLU A 147 -28.55 -6.15 7.04
C GLU A 147 -27.27 -5.42 7.46
N ILE A 148 -26.82 -4.49 6.62
CA ILE A 148 -25.81 -3.50 6.99
C ILE A 148 -26.24 -2.11 6.53
N TRP A 149 -25.59 -1.09 7.07
CA TRP A 149 -25.67 0.27 6.54
C TRP A 149 -24.47 0.55 5.64
N PHE A 150 -24.74 1.12 4.47
CA PHE A 150 -23.73 1.50 3.48
C PHE A 150 -23.84 2.99 3.14
N ALA A 151 -22.69 3.67 3.11
CA ALA A 151 -22.56 5.07 2.72
C ALA A 151 -21.51 5.21 1.61
N GLY A 152 -21.97 5.21 0.37
CA GLY A 152 -21.13 5.26 -0.82
C GLY A 152 -21.89 4.98 -2.11
N ASP A 153 -21.15 4.63 -3.15
CA ASP A 153 -21.69 4.16 -4.42
C ASP A 153 -21.51 2.63 -4.49
N PRO A 154 -22.58 1.83 -4.50
CA PRO A 154 -22.51 0.36 -4.56
C PRO A 154 -21.71 -0.15 -5.76
N GLN A 155 -21.64 0.64 -6.83
CA GLN A 155 -20.92 0.29 -8.04
C GLN A 155 -19.43 0.69 -8.02
N ARG A 156 -18.93 1.29 -6.92
CA ARG A 156 -17.53 1.74 -6.82
C ARG A 156 -16.91 1.38 -5.48
N TYR A 157 -17.33 2.05 -4.41
CA TYR A 157 -16.81 1.89 -3.07
C TYR A 157 -17.67 2.67 -2.07
N GLY A 158 -17.53 2.35 -0.79
CA GLY A 158 -18.16 3.10 0.29
C GLY A 158 -17.63 2.71 1.65
N ILE A 159 -18.34 3.19 2.67
CA ILE A 159 -18.13 2.77 4.05
C ILE A 159 -19.33 1.92 4.45
N ILE A 160 -19.07 0.82 5.14
CA ILE A 160 -20.10 -0.01 5.75
C ILE A 160 -20.05 0.12 7.28
N SER A 161 -21.19 -0.13 7.91
CA SER A 161 -21.31 -0.28 9.34
C SER A 161 -22.47 -1.21 9.68
N ARG A 162 -22.44 -1.80 10.88
CA ARG A 162 -23.67 -2.32 11.50
C ARG A 162 -24.71 -1.18 11.65
N PRO A 163 -26.01 -1.52 11.74
CA PRO A 163 -27.04 -0.54 12.06
C PRO A 163 -26.64 0.32 13.26
N GLY A 164 -26.77 1.63 13.13
CA GLY A 164 -26.32 2.61 14.11
C GLY A 164 -25.03 3.36 13.73
N GLY A 165 -24.23 2.87 12.77
CA GLY A 165 -23.14 3.67 12.19
C GLY A 165 -21.86 3.80 13.03
N GLY A 166 -21.66 2.95 14.05
CA GLY A 166 -20.51 3.01 14.97
C GLY A 166 -19.27 2.24 14.54
N ASP A 167 -19.40 1.28 13.63
CA ASP A 167 -18.30 0.38 13.24
C ASP A 167 -17.94 0.57 11.78
N LEU A 168 -17.09 1.55 11.50
CA LEU A 168 -16.81 2.00 10.14
C LEU A 168 -15.76 1.11 9.47
N ARG A 169 -16.14 0.41 8.40
CA ARG A 169 -15.20 -0.37 7.58
C ARG A 169 -15.28 0.02 6.12
N TYR A 170 -14.14 -0.01 5.45
CA TYR A 170 -14.07 0.34 4.04
C TYR A 170 -14.51 -0.86 3.20
N ALA A 171 -15.33 -0.59 2.18
CA ALA A 171 -15.78 -1.61 1.25
C ALA A 171 -15.53 -1.13 -0.19
N TYR A 172 -15.05 -2.03 -1.04
CA TYR A 172 -14.78 -1.76 -2.45
C TYR A 172 -15.61 -2.70 -3.30
N LYS A 173 -16.10 -2.22 -4.45
CA LYS A 173 -16.72 -3.13 -5.42
C LYS A 173 -15.66 -4.14 -5.86
N SER A 174 -15.97 -5.41 -5.61
CA SER A 174 -15.33 -6.53 -6.29
C SER A 174 -16.22 -6.89 -7.48
N GLU A 175 -15.62 -7.21 -8.62
CA GLU A 175 -16.35 -7.94 -9.66
C GLU A 175 -16.98 -9.21 -9.05
N PRO A 176 -18.12 -9.69 -9.60
CA PRO A 176 -18.83 -10.84 -9.07
C PRO A 176 -17.86 -11.99 -8.78
N LEU A 177 -17.90 -12.51 -7.55
CA LEU A 177 -17.25 -13.78 -7.24
C LEU A 177 -17.69 -14.79 -8.31
N PRO A 178 -16.78 -15.64 -8.82
CA PRO A 178 -17.17 -16.73 -9.68
C PRO A 178 -18.36 -17.47 -9.08
N ARG A 179 -19.26 -17.92 -9.96
CA ARG A 179 -20.34 -18.82 -9.62
C ARG A 179 -19.79 -20.03 -8.84
N GLN A 180 -20.69 -20.71 -8.13
CA GLN A 180 -20.46 -21.88 -7.27
C GLN A 180 -19.30 -22.81 -7.69
N PRO A 181 -18.71 -23.57 -6.73
CA PRO A 181 -17.49 -24.38 -6.89
C PRO A 181 -17.42 -25.38 -8.06
N ASP A 182 -18.50 -25.59 -8.81
CA ASP A 182 -18.61 -26.63 -9.83
C ASP A 182 -18.36 -26.11 -11.26
N GLU A 183 -18.14 -24.80 -11.46
CA GLU A 183 -17.67 -24.26 -12.74
C GLU A 183 -16.13 -24.14 -12.74
N PRO A 184 -15.41 -24.80 -13.66
CA PRO A 184 -13.95 -24.67 -13.75
C PRO A 184 -13.61 -23.20 -13.94
N THR A 185 -12.76 -22.70 -13.05
CA THR A 185 -12.37 -21.29 -12.96
C THR A 185 -11.58 -20.92 -14.22
N GLU A 186 -12.26 -20.54 -15.31
CA GLU A 186 -11.62 -19.75 -16.36
C GLU A 186 -11.33 -18.37 -15.76
N GLY A 187 -10.18 -18.32 -15.09
CA GLY A 187 -9.72 -17.19 -14.31
C GLY A 187 -9.66 -15.93 -15.17
N ARG A 188 -10.17 -14.83 -14.61
CA ARG A 188 -10.10 -13.50 -15.23
C ARG A 188 -8.74 -13.27 -15.88
N PRO A 189 -8.70 -12.77 -17.13
CA PRO A 189 -7.48 -12.68 -17.91
C PRO A 189 -6.48 -11.70 -17.29
N ARG A 190 -5.62 -12.19 -16.38
CA ARG A 190 -4.58 -11.39 -15.72
C ARG A 190 -3.50 -11.00 -16.71
N TYR A 191 -3.41 -9.70 -16.96
CA TYR A 191 -2.45 -9.12 -17.89
C TYR A 191 -1.01 -9.37 -17.44
N GLY A 192 -0.16 -9.81 -18.37
CA GLY A 192 1.28 -9.92 -18.15
C GLY A 192 1.72 -11.11 -17.30
N ARG A 193 0.86 -12.09 -17.00
CA ARG A 193 1.29 -13.40 -16.47
C ARG A 193 2.26 -14.08 -17.44
N LEU A 194 3.13 -14.98 -16.96
CA LEU A 194 4.10 -15.67 -17.83
C LEU A 194 3.44 -16.47 -18.97
N SER A 195 2.23 -16.97 -18.75
CA SER A 195 1.38 -17.66 -19.73
C SER A 195 0.53 -16.74 -20.61
N ASP A 196 0.55 -15.42 -20.40
CA ASP A 196 -0.28 -14.49 -21.16
C ASP A 196 0.27 -14.33 -22.59
N THR A 197 -0.45 -14.89 -23.56
CA THR A 197 -0.10 -14.93 -24.99
C THR A 197 -0.13 -13.55 -25.65
N ARG A 198 -0.81 -12.56 -25.07
CA ARG A 198 -0.83 -11.16 -25.55
C ARG A 198 0.55 -10.50 -25.50
N TYR A 199 1.47 -11.07 -24.71
CA TYR A 199 2.84 -10.57 -24.53
C TYR A 199 3.85 -11.69 -24.83
N PRO A 200 4.14 -11.95 -26.12
CA PRO A 200 4.82 -13.15 -26.56
C PRO A 200 6.33 -13.21 -26.22
N SER A 201 6.97 -12.10 -25.85
CA SER A 201 8.41 -12.13 -25.58
C SER A 201 8.77 -12.94 -24.33
N PRO A 202 9.85 -13.74 -24.39
CA PRO A 202 10.46 -14.35 -23.22
C PRO A 202 10.84 -13.28 -22.19
N ARG A 203 10.24 -13.37 -21.00
CA ARG A 203 10.27 -12.31 -19.99
C ARG A 203 10.76 -12.77 -18.62
N LYS A 204 10.79 -14.07 -18.33
CA LYS A 204 11.27 -14.59 -17.04
C LYS A 204 12.70 -14.13 -16.75
N LEU A 205 13.64 -14.42 -17.67
CA LEU A 205 15.03 -14.00 -17.55
C LEU A 205 15.18 -12.47 -17.43
N ARG A 206 14.50 -11.71 -18.31
CA ARG A 206 14.55 -10.23 -18.27
C ARG A 206 14.06 -9.66 -16.96
N ARG A 207 12.95 -10.19 -16.41
CA ARG A 207 12.40 -9.78 -15.10
C ARG A 207 13.38 -10.09 -13.97
N THR A 208 13.97 -11.28 -13.97
CA THR A 208 14.97 -11.68 -12.97
C THR A 208 16.20 -10.79 -13.02
N LEU A 209 16.75 -10.54 -14.21
CA LEU A 209 17.92 -9.66 -14.38
C LEU A 209 17.60 -8.20 -14.03
N ALA A 210 16.43 -7.70 -14.40
CA ALA A 210 15.97 -6.36 -14.01
C ALA A 210 15.85 -6.21 -12.50
N PHE A 211 15.29 -7.21 -11.81
CA PHE A 211 15.21 -7.23 -10.35
C PHE A 211 16.59 -7.29 -9.71
N ALA A 212 17.49 -8.14 -10.21
CA ALA A 212 18.86 -8.22 -9.70
C ALA A 212 19.62 -6.90 -9.88
N LEU A 213 19.44 -6.22 -11.02
CA LEU A 213 20.03 -4.91 -11.27
C LEU A 213 19.46 -3.83 -10.34
N ASP A 214 18.13 -3.75 -10.18
CA ASP A 214 17.49 -2.84 -9.22
C ASP A 214 18.07 -3.08 -7.81
N LEU A 215 18.18 -4.34 -7.38
CA LEU A 215 18.71 -4.72 -6.07
C LEU A 215 20.17 -4.29 -5.89
N VAL A 216 21.03 -4.54 -6.88
CA VAL A 216 22.45 -4.12 -6.85
C VAL A 216 22.57 -2.61 -6.77
N ILE A 217 21.74 -1.86 -7.50
CA ILE A 217 21.72 -0.39 -7.43
C ILE A 217 21.31 0.07 -6.03
N HIS A 218 20.25 -0.49 -5.45
CA HIS A 218 19.78 -0.09 -4.12
C HIS A 218 20.82 -0.41 -3.03
N ILE A 219 21.45 -1.60 -3.09
CA ILE A 219 22.54 -1.97 -2.16
C ILE A 219 23.74 -1.06 -2.37
N GLY A 220 24.13 -0.81 -3.62
CA GLY A 220 25.22 0.08 -3.99
C GLY A 220 25.02 1.49 -3.46
N CYS A 221 23.80 2.05 -3.55
CA CYS A 221 23.47 3.33 -2.93
C CYS A 221 23.64 3.30 -1.41
N GLY A 222 23.13 2.25 -0.75
CA GLY A 222 23.28 2.07 0.69
C GLY A 222 24.74 2.02 1.14
N VAL A 223 25.55 1.18 0.49
CA VAL A 223 26.98 1.02 0.77
C VAL A 223 27.75 2.30 0.46
N ALA A 224 27.54 2.92 -0.70
CA ALA A 224 28.24 4.12 -1.10
C ALA A 224 28.04 5.26 -0.10
N VAL A 225 26.80 5.49 0.35
CA VAL A 225 26.52 6.50 1.37
C VAL A 225 27.13 6.12 2.71
N ALA A 226 27.03 4.87 3.13
CA ALA A 226 27.62 4.42 4.39
C ALA A 226 29.15 4.56 4.40
N VAL A 227 29.81 4.31 3.26
CA VAL A 227 31.26 4.53 3.08
C VAL A 227 31.60 6.02 3.13
N VAL A 228 30.90 6.87 2.38
CA VAL A 228 31.18 8.31 2.32
C VAL A 228 30.91 9.03 3.64
N THR A 229 29.98 8.50 4.45
CA THR A 229 29.62 9.05 5.77
C THR A 229 30.35 8.39 6.93
N ALA A 230 31.25 7.44 6.68
CA ALA A 230 32.05 6.82 7.73
C ALA A 230 33.06 7.84 8.29
N PRO A 231 33.22 7.94 9.62
CA PRO A 231 34.10 8.93 10.24
C PRO A 231 35.57 8.74 9.85
N GLU A 232 35.98 7.51 9.52
CA GLU A 232 37.33 7.18 9.06
C GLU A 232 37.48 7.20 7.53
N PHE A 233 36.47 7.69 6.79
CA PHE A 233 36.53 7.75 5.35
C PHE A 233 37.64 8.70 4.88
N SER A 234 38.69 8.12 4.30
CA SER A 234 39.73 8.83 3.58
C SER A 234 39.72 8.39 2.12
N ALA A 235 39.65 9.36 1.19
CA ALA A 235 39.76 9.10 -0.24
C ALA A 235 41.09 8.43 -0.61
N ALA A 236 42.14 8.61 0.20
CA ALA A 236 43.41 7.90 0.04
C ALA A 236 43.32 6.44 0.51
N ALA A 237 42.69 6.17 1.66
CA ALA A 237 42.49 4.80 2.17
C ALA A 237 41.63 3.94 1.21
N PHE A 238 40.60 4.55 0.60
CA PHE A 238 39.79 3.89 -0.42
C PHE A 238 40.60 3.51 -1.67
N ARG A 239 41.51 4.39 -2.13
CA ARG A 239 42.41 4.10 -3.27
C ARG A 239 43.45 3.03 -2.96
N HIS A 240 43.93 2.98 -1.71
CA HIS A 240 44.92 2.00 -1.26
C HIS A 240 44.31 0.69 -0.76
N THR A 241 43.00 0.47 -0.94
CA THR A 241 42.33 -0.82 -0.65
C THR A 241 42.45 -1.23 0.83
N ASN A 242 42.63 -0.28 1.75
CA ASN A 242 42.83 -0.57 3.17
C ASN A 242 41.47 -0.65 3.90
N TRP A 243 40.70 -1.71 3.60
CA TRP A 243 39.31 -1.89 4.04
C TRP A 243 39.15 -2.21 5.53
N GLN A 244 40.23 -2.55 6.23
CA GLN A 244 40.18 -3.02 7.62
C GLN A 244 39.71 -1.94 8.61
N HIS A 245 39.78 -0.67 8.22
CA HIS A 245 39.37 0.48 9.05
C HIS A 245 37.97 1.03 8.69
N LEU A 246 37.34 0.52 7.63
CA LEU A 246 36.03 0.99 7.21
C LEU A 246 34.92 0.37 8.08
N THR A 247 34.61 1.07 9.17
CA THR A 247 33.45 0.76 10.02
C THR A 247 32.16 1.19 9.30
N VAL A 248 31.65 0.32 8.42
CA VAL A 248 30.41 0.60 7.69
C VAL A 248 29.22 0.31 8.59
N ASN A 249 28.45 1.35 8.92
CA ASN A 249 27.25 1.20 9.73
C ASN A 249 26.15 0.49 8.89
N GLY A 250 25.88 -0.79 9.22
CA GLY A 250 24.85 -1.59 8.55
C GLY A 250 23.45 -0.98 8.56
N LEU A 251 23.16 -0.12 9.53
CA LEU A 251 21.89 0.61 9.62
C LEU A 251 21.82 1.75 8.60
N THR A 252 22.93 2.47 8.37
CA THR A 252 23.05 3.43 7.28
C THR A 252 22.83 2.76 5.93
N ILE A 253 23.43 1.60 5.71
CA ILE A 253 23.22 0.81 4.48
C ILE A 253 21.73 0.51 4.30
N SER A 254 21.08 -0.03 5.33
CA SER A 254 19.67 -0.44 5.28
C SER A 254 18.73 0.73 4.99
N VAL A 255 18.99 1.88 5.62
CA VAL A 255 18.20 3.10 5.43
C VAL A 255 18.30 3.63 4.00
N PHE A 256 19.52 3.80 3.49
CA PHE A 256 19.71 4.35 2.15
C PHE A 256 19.32 3.36 1.05
N PHE A 257 19.43 2.05 1.33
CA PHE A 257 18.82 1.01 0.51
C PHE A 257 17.29 1.19 0.38
N LEU A 258 16.59 1.38 1.50
CA LEU A 258 15.13 1.58 1.49
C LEU A 258 14.74 2.88 0.77
N ALA A 259 15.48 3.96 1.01
CA ALA A 259 15.25 5.24 0.33
C ALA A 259 15.45 5.13 -1.19
N ALA A 260 16.55 4.50 -1.64
CA ALA A 260 16.80 4.26 -3.06
C ALA A 260 15.70 3.39 -3.69
N SER A 261 15.30 2.33 -2.99
CA SER A 261 14.21 1.44 -3.41
C SER A 261 12.87 2.17 -3.54
N PHE A 262 12.55 3.08 -2.60
CA PHE A 262 11.36 3.92 -2.68
C PHE A 262 11.38 4.83 -3.90
N ILE A 263 12.48 5.56 -4.09
CA ILE A 263 12.63 6.51 -5.20
C ILE A 263 12.48 5.76 -6.53
N ASP A 264 13.16 4.62 -6.70
CA ASP A 264 13.11 3.85 -7.94
C ASP A 264 11.73 3.19 -8.18
N ARG A 265 11.20 2.47 -7.20
CA ARG A 265 9.97 1.66 -7.36
C ARG A 265 8.67 2.44 -7.24
N VAL A 266 8.69 3.61 -6.59
CA VAL A 266 7.50 4.44 -6.38
C VAL A 266 7.58 5.70 -7.22
N VAL A 267 8.63 6.50 -7.07
CA VAL A 267 8.72 7.80 -7.73
C VAL A 267 9.03 7.65 -9.22
N ILE A 268 10.20 7.09 -9.57
CA ILE A 268 10.64 6.89 -10.96
C ILE A 268 9.63 6.03 -11.72
N GLN A 269 9.22 4.90 -11.14
CA GLN A 269 8.26 4.02 -11.77
C GLN A 269 6.87 4.65 -11.97
N SER A 270 6.44 5.62 -11.15
CA SER A 270 5.17 6.32 -11.40
C SER A 270 5.22 7.24 -12.62
N ILE A 271 6.38 7.84 -12.89
CA ILE A 271 6.60 8.80 -13.98
C ILE A 271 6.88 8.06 -15.29
N PHE A 272 7.80 7.09 -15.25
CA PHE A 272 8.30 6.41 -16.46
C PHE A 272 7.67 5.04 -16.70
N HIS A 273 6.81 4.57 -15.79
CA HIS A 273 6.18 3.25 -15.83
C HIS A 273 7.17 2.08 -15.80
N THR A 274 8.39 2.34 -15.34
CA THR A 274 9.48 1.38 -15.21
C THR A 274 10.44 1.80 -14.10
N THR A 275 11.10 0.82 -13.46
CA THR A 275 12.30 1.07 -12.64
C THR A 275 13.53 1.19 -13.54
N VAL A 276 14.67 1.59 -12.96
CA VAL A 276 15.95 1.70 -13.68
C VAL A 276 16.34 0.38 -14.35
N GLY A 277 16.39 -0.72 -13.60
CA GLY A 277 16.77 -2.03 -14.13
C GLY A 277 15.76 -2.54 -15.16
N LYS A 278 14.46 -2.35 -14.91
CA LYS A 278 13.43 -2.70 -15.90
C LYS A 278 13.59 -1.90 -17.20
N ALA A 279 14.00 -0.63 -17.13
CA ALA A 279 14.24 0.19 -18.30
C ALA A 279 15.40 -0.37 -19.15
N VAL A 280 16.52 -0.74 -18.50
CA VAL A 280 17.69 -1.35 -19.15
C VAL A 280 17.31 -2.63 -19.92
N PHE A 281 16.42 -3.46 -19.37
CA PHE A 281 15.95 -4.69 -20.04
C PHE A 281 14.74 -4.49 -20.97
N GLY A 282 14.34 -3.24 -21.20
CA GLY A 282 13.22 -2.87 -22.08
C GLY A 282 11.87 -3.34 -21.57
N LEU A 283 11.67 -3.36 -20.26
CA LEU A 283 10.45 -3.76 -19.58
C LEU A 283 9.64 -2.52 -19.13
N ILE A 284 8.33 -2.70 -19.02
CA ILE A 284 7.41 -1.75 -18.38
C ILE A 284 6.50 -2.51 -17.44
N VAL A 285 6.01 -1.84 -16.41
CA VAL A 285 5.16 -2.45 -15.38
C VAL A 285 3.69 -2.19 -15.67
N LEU A 286 2.88 -3.24 -15.57
CA LEU A 286 1.43 -3.20 -15.79
C LEU A 286 0.69 -3.58 -14.52
N ARG A 287 -0.53 -3.08 -14.39
CA ARG A 287 -1.50 -3.58 -13.42
C ARG A 287 -2.08 -4.91 -13.95
N PRO A 288 -2.11 -5.97 -13.13
CA PRO A 288 -2.57 -7.29 -13.58
C PRO A 288 -4.06 -7.33 -13.92
N ASP A 289 -4.86 -6.44 -13.33
CA ASP A 289 -6.31 -6.32 -13.52
C ASP A 289 -6.68 -5.62 -14.84
N THR A 290 -6.02 -4.51 -15.14
CA THR A 290 -6.41 -3.59 -16.23
C THR A 290 -5.45 -3.59 -17.40
N GLY A 291 -4.24 -4.14 -17.25
CA GLY A 291 -3.18 -4.04 -18.25
C GLY A 291 -2.62 -2.63 -18.44
N LEU A 292 -3.10 -1.63 -17.68
CA LEU A 292 -2.62 -0.25 -17.72
C LEU A 292 -1.45 -0.03 -16.76
N SER A 293 -0.77 1.11 -16.87
CA SER A 293 0.31 1.48 -15.94
C SER A 293 -0.21 1.72 -14.51
N PRO A 294 0.55 1.31 -13.47
CA PRO A 294 0.17 1.53 -12.08
C PRO A 294 0.28 3.01 -11.69
N SER A 295 -0.67 3.50 -10.89
CA SER A 295 -0.63 4.84 -10.31
C SER A 295 0.39 4.92 -9.17
N PHE A 296 0.89 6.12 -8.85
CA PHE A 296 1.76 6.37 -7.70
C PHE A 296 1.23 5.74 -6.41
N SER A 297 -0.06 5.91 -6.12
CA SER A 297 -0.70 5.35 -4.92
C SER A 297 -0.65 3.82 -4.87
N ARG A 298 -0.81 3.14 -6.01
CA ARG A 298 -0.71 1.67 -6.09
C ARG A 298 0.73 1.20 -5.96
N LEU A 299 1.69 1.93 -6.54
CA LEU A 299 3.11 1.65 -6.38
C LEU A 299 3.57 1.81 -4.93
N LEU A 300 3.15 2.89 -4.27
CA LEU A 300 3.41 3.12 -2.85
C LEU A 300 2.86 1.99 -1.98
N ALA A 301 1.61 1.59 -2.22
CA ALA A 301 0.99 0.49 -1.48
C ALA A 301 1.74 -0.84 -1.69
N ALA A 302 2.14 -1.15 -2.93
CA ALA A 302 2.95 -2.34 -3.22
C ALA A 302 4.36 -2.28 -2.61
N TRP A 303 4.98 -1.10 -2.57
CA TRP A 303 6.30 -0.92 -1.95
C TRP A 303 6.24 -1.13 -0.43
N LEU A 304 5.26 -0.51 0.24
CA LEU A 304 5.00 -0.74 1.66
C LEU A 304 4.73 -2.22 1.94
N LEU A 305 3.91 -2.87 1.11
CA LEU A 305 3.66 -4.31 1.23
C LEU A 305 4.95 -5.14 1.11
N ASN A 306 5.86 -4.80 0.20
CA ASN A 306 7.11 -5.54 0.00
C ASN A 306 8.12 -5.34 1.13
N ILE A 307 8.10 -4.20 1.83
CA ILE A 307 8.89 -4.03 3.07
C ILE A 307 8.28 -4.86 4.19
N TRP A 308 6.95 -4.91 4.21
CA TRP A 308 6.20 -5.52 5.28
C TRP A 308 6.18 -7.06 5.19
N LEU A 309 6.12 -7.63 3.98
CA LEU A 309 6.08 -9.07 3.70
C LEU A 309 7.21 -9.90 4.35
N PRO A 310 8.49 -9.52 4.26
CA PRO A 310 9.56 -10.25 4.95
C PRO A 310 9.41 -10.25 6.48
N ILE A 311 8.88 -9.17 7.06
CA ILE A 311 8.60 -9.06 8.50
C ILE A 311 7.39 -9.95 8.86
N ALA A 312 6.40 -10.02 7.97
CA ALA A 312 5.22 -10.87 8.06
C ALA A 312 5.52 -12.37 8.05
N VAL A 313 6.49 -12.79 7.25
CA VAL A 313 6.87 -14.21 7.12
C VAL A 313 7.51 -14.72 8.42
N VAL A 314 8.07 -13.83 9.25
CA VAL A 314 8.65 -14.14 10.56
C VAL A 314 7.64 -13.99 11.71
N GLY A 315 6.50 -13.32 11.50
CA GLY A 315 5.45 -13.19 12.50
C GLY A 315 4.06 -13.16 11.87
N ASP A 316 3.20 -14.12 12.25
CA ASP A 316 1.84 -14.39 11.74
C ASP A 316 0.92 -13.17 11.47
N SER A 317 1.18 -12.35 10.43
CA SER A 317 0.46 -11.07 10.26
C SER A 317 0.26 -10.52 8.82
N ILE A 318 -0.78 -9.65 8.68
CA ILE A 318 -1.02 -8.38 7.92
C ILE A 318 -0.70 -8.25 6.39
N GLY A 319 -1.40 -8.95 5.49
CA GLY A 319 -1.39 -8.64 4.03
C GLY A 319 -2.68 -7.97 3.53
N PRO A 320 -2.66 -7.21 2.40
CA PRO A 320 -3.88 -6.83 1.69
C PRO A 320 -4.56 -8.06 1.09
N ASP A 321 -5.87 -8.00 0.91
CA ASP A 321 -6.76 -9.13 0.57
C ASP A 321 -6.37 -9.89 -0.73
N HIS A 322 -5.72 -9.21 -1.66
CA HIS A 322 -5.14 -9.78 -2.90
C HIS A 322 -3.67 -9.35 -3.04
N PRO A 323 -2.71 -9.99 -2.34
CA PRO A 323 -1.31 -9.58 -2.39
C PRO A 323 -0.75 -9.64 -3.83
N GLU A 324 -1.15 -10.65 -4.60
CA GLU A 324 -1.03 -10.76 -6.07
C GLU A 324 -1.33 -9.50 -6.90
N ASP A 325 -2.28 -8.65 -6.50
CA ASP A 325 -2.65 -7.45 -7.25
C ASP A 325 -1.66 -6.31 -7.03
N TYR A 326 -0.83 -6.44 -5.98
CA TYR A 326 0.31 -5.60 -5.68
C TYR A 326 1.62 -6.19 -6.25
N PHE A 327 1.59 -7.40 -6.81
CA PHE A 327 2.67 -7.94 -7.63
C PHE A 327 2.47 -7.56 -9.09
N PHE A 328 2.99 -6.40 -9.45
CA PHE A 328 2.84 -5.89 -10.81
C PHE A 328 3.72 -6.64 -11.81
N PRO A 329 3.14 -7.32 -12.82
CA PRO A 329 3.92 -7.97 -13.87
C PRO A 329 4.62 -6.94 -14.76
N ALA A 330 5.84 -7.28 -15.21
CA ALA A 330 6.60 -6.46 -16.14
C ALA A 330 6.64 -7.06 -17.54
N VAL A 331 6.15 -6.39 -18.57
CA VAL A 331 6.16 -6.89 -19.96
C VAL A 331 7.17 -6.14 -20.80
N ARG A 332 7.59 -6.69 -21.95
CA ARG A 332 8.50 -5.96 -22.84
C ARG A 332 7.77 -4.75 -23.42
N ARG A 333 8.42 -3.58 -23.40
CA ARG A 333 7.85 -2.33 -23.91
C ARG A 333 7.35 -2.45 -25.35
N ARG A 334 8.05 -3.22 -26.20
CA ARG A 334 7.64 -3.46 -27.60
C ARG A 334 6.34 -4.28 -27.73
N ASP A 335 6.06 -5.14 -26.75
CA ASP A 335 4.88 -6.01 -26.76
C ASP A 335 3.67 -5.30 -26.11
N PHE A 336 3.91 -4.15 -25.48
CA PHE A 336 2.84 -3.39 -24.86
C PHE A 336 1.99 -2.71 -25.93
N ARG A 337 0.75 -3.19 -26.04
CA ARG A 337 -0.32 -2.49 -26.74
C ARG A 337 -1.26 -2.00 -25.66
N ARG A 338 -1.60 -0.70 -25.69
CA ARG A 338 -2.68 -0.21 -24.84
C ARG A 338 -3.92 -1.06 -25.16
N PRO A 339 -4.62 -1.59 -24.14
CA PRO A 339 -5.93 -2.16 -24.38
C PRO A 339 -6.73 -1.15 -25.19
N ILE A 340 -7.22 -1.54 -26.36
CA ILE A 340 -8.15 -0.71 -27.10
C ILE A 340 -9.37 -0.62 -26.17
N ASP A 341 -9.66 0.58 -25.68
CA ASP A 341 -10.86 0.82 -24.89
C ASP A 341 -12.03 0.28 -25.71
N GLY A 342 -12.67 -0.79 -25.21
CA GLY A 342 -13.86 -1.34 -25.84
C GLY A 342 -14.91 -0.25 -25.95
N ILE A 343 -15.35 -0.03 -27.19
CA ILE A 343 -16.66 0.55 -27.52
C ILE A 343 -17.74 -0.25 -26.80
#